data_AF-A0AAW8LQ41-F1
#
_entry.id   AF-A0AAW8LQ41-F1
#
_cell.length_a   1.000
_cell.length_b   1.000
_cell.length_c   1.000
_cell.angle_alpha   90.00
_cell.angle_beta   90.00
_cell.angle_gamma   90.00
#
_symmetry.space_group_name_H-M   'P 1'
#
loop_
_entity.id
_entity.type
_entity.pdbx_description
1 polymer ?
#
loop_
_entity_poly.entity_id
_entity_poly.type
_entity_poly.pdbx_seq_one_letter_code
_entity_poly.pdbx_strand_id
1 'polypeptide(L)'
;MSDYLRTILYKQKEDERLAEIAGQKFQKRVNLIKDSLKYVEKLSIEQALQILINRLLSYELNNSLDESKLILYYKEAFRKIKSEALCSRSPIKIEVGIFSYIDHQEFLEDASKINLDAIKDLKQWDTELKVLDRYSIHTRSINKLLSKMNTSYKHTSVSAAEKKQRVRKAGELTCKILNNLSDEEIRELSNVGNGKIELRNYVKSKISPLEYSNLFPGKNDFKNRWDKVNRERCNS
;
A
#
# COMPACT_ATOMS: atom_id res chain seq x y z
N MET A 1 -15.86 29.07 -34.07
CA MET A 1 -16.05 27.89 -33.20
C MET A 1 -17.46 27.99 -32.63
N SER A 2 -18.35 27.04 -32.94
CA SER A 2 -19.77 27.06 -32.57
C SER A 2 -19.95 27.18 -31.04
N ASP A 3 -20.94 27.96 -30.58
CA ASP A 3 -21.23 28.14 -29.15
C ASP A 3 -21.49 26.81 -28.43
N TYR A 4 -22.01 25.81 -29.16
CA TYR A 4 -22.17 24.44 -28.67
C TYR A 4 -20.84 23.78 -28.28
N LEU A 5 -19.79 23.96 -29.09
CA LEU A 5 -18.45 23.42 -28.80
C LEU A 5 -17.81 24.14 -27.59
N ARG A 6 -18.08 25.43 -27.41
CA ARG A 6 -17.62 26.17 -26.22
C ARG A 6 -18.27 25.65 -24.94
N THR A 7 -19.58 25.39 -24.96
CA THR A 7 -20.30 24.86 -23.79
C THR A 7 -19.80 23.46 -23.40
N ILE A 8 -19.51 22.60 -24.37
CA ILE A 8 -18.94 21.25 -24.12
C ILE A 8 -17.55 21.36 -23.51
N LEU A 9 -16.67 22.17 -24.10
CA LEU A 9 -15.31 22.39 -23.58
C LEU A 9 -15.31 22.99 -22.17
N TYR A 10 -16.27 23.86 -21.87
CA TYR A 10 -16.41 24.47 -20.55
C TYR A 10 -16.82 23.42 -19.51
N LYS A 11 -17.82 22.58 -19.82
CA LYS A 11 -18.23 21.48 -18.93
C LYS A 11 -17.10 20.48 -18.68
N GLN A 12 -16.36 20.07 -19.71
CA GLN A 12 -15.21 19.18 -19.54
C GLN A 12 -14.15 19.77 -18.61
N LYS A 13 -13.82 21.05 -18.75
CA LYS A 13 -12.88 21.74 -17.85
C LYS A 13 -13.39 21.84 -16.42
N GLU A 14 -14.70 22.06 -16.24
CA GLU A 14 -15.33 22.09 -14.92
C GLU A 14 -15.24 20.70 -14.24
N ASP A 15 -15.54 19.63 -14.98
CA ASP A 15 -15.47 18.25 -14.51
C ASP A 15 -14.03 17.84 -14.14
N GLU A 16 -13.05 18.21 -14.97
CA GLU A 16 -11.62 18.00 -14.69
C GLU A 16 -11.19 18.71 -13.39
N ARG A 17 -11.63 19.97 -13.21
CA ARG A 17 -11.33 20.74 -11.99
C ARG A 17 -11.95 20.12 -10.75
N LEU A 18 -13.19 19.62 -10.85
CA LEU A 18 -13.87 18.94 -9.74
C LEU A 18 -13.18 17.64 -9.37
N ALA A 19 -12.72 16.86 -10.35
CA ALA A 19 -11.94 15.64 -10.13
C ALA A 19 -10.59 15.95 -9.43
N GLU A 20 -9.90 17.02 -9.84
CA GLU A 20 -8.66 17.44 -9.19
C GLU A 20 -8.88 17.83 -7.72
N ILE A 21 -9.92 18.62 -7.43
CA ILE A 21 -10.29 19.01 -6.06
C ILE A 21 -10.65 17.78 -5.22
N ALA A 22 -11.37 16.81 -5.80
CA ALA A 22 -11.70 15.56 -5.12
C ALA A 22 -10.44 14.75 -4.79
N GLY A 23 -9.49 14.64 -5.73
CA GLY A 23 -8.19 14.01 -5.53
C GLY A 23 -7.37 14.67 -4.41
N GLN A 24 -7.33 16.01 -4.38
CA GLN A 24 -6.63 16.76 -3.33
C GLN A 24 -7.27 16.57 -1.95
N LYS A 25 -8.61 16.62 -1.86
CA LYS A 25 -9.36 16.36 -0.62
C LYS A 25 -9.13 14.94 -0.11
N PHE A 26 -9.17 13.96 -1.01
CA PHE A 26 -8.86 12.56 -0.70
C PHE A 26 -7.44 12.43 -0.13
N GLN A 27 -6.42 12.97 -0.82
CA GLN A 27 -5.04 12.88 -0.36
C GLN A 27 -4.83 13.54 1.01
N LYS A 28 -5.46 14.70 1.24
CA LYS A 28 -5.42 15.40 2.53
C LYS A 28 -6.04 14.55 3.65
N ARG A 29 -7.20 13.94 3.42
CA ARG A 29 -7.85 13.02 4.38
C ARG A 29 -6.97 11.82 4.68
N VAL A 30 -6.35 11.21 3.66
CA VAL A 30 -5.51 10.03 3.92
C VAL A 30 -4.23 10.38 4.68
N ASN A 31 -3.61 11.53 4.41
CA ASN A 31 -2.42 11.94 5.16
C ASN A 31 -2.74 12.15 6.64
N LEU A 32 -3.87 12.79 6.95
CA LEU A 32 -4.37 12.95 8.32
C LEU A 32 -4.64 11.60 9.00
N ILE A 33 -5.19 10.64 8.26
CA ILE A 33 -5.44 9.29 8.77
C ILE A 33 -4.12 8.53 8.99
N LYS A 34 -3.15 8.63 8.07
CA LYS A 34 -1.84 7.96 8.19
C LYS A 34 -1.07 8.41 9.44
N ASP A 35 -1.10 9.70 9.77
CA ASP A 35 -0.42 10.24 10.95
C ASP A 35 -1.14 9.84 12.26
N SER A 36 -2.45 9.64 12.20
CA SER A 36 -3.28 9.22 13.34
C SER A 36 -3.37 7.70 13.54
N LEU A 37 -3.00 6.88 12.55
CA LEU A 37 -2.99 5.41 12.66
C LEU A 37 -2.13 4.86 13.81
N LYS A 38 -1.17 5.64 14.31
CA LYS A 38 -0.38 5.27 15.51
C LYS A 38 -1.19 5.34 16.81
N TYR A 39 -2.26 6.12 16.83
CA TYR A 39 -3.04 6.45 18.03
C TYR A 39 -4.49 5.96 17.96
N VAL A 40 -4.97 5.63 16.76
CA VAL A 40 -6.35 5.17 16.52
C VAL A 40 -6.41 3.65 16.54
N GLU A 41 -7.14 3.09 17.51
CA GLU A 41 -7.32 1.64 17.63
C GLU A 41 -8.30 1.08 16.59
N LYS A 42 -9.34 1.85 16.25
CA LYS A 42 -10.44 1.44 15.37
C LYS A 42 -10.73 2.50 14.31
N LEU A 43 -11.01 2.07 13.09
CA LEU A 43 -11.28 2.92 11.93
C LEU A 43 -12.67 2.61 11.39
N SER A 44 -13.42 3.61 10.96
CA SER A 44 -14.63 3.37 10.15
C SER A 44 -14.29 2.62 8.85
N ILE A 45 -15.27 1.96 8.24
CA ILE A 45 -15.09 1.30 6.94
C ILE A 45 -14.58 2.29 5.88
N GLU A 46 -15.11 3.51 5.85
CA GLU A 46 -14.66 4.57 4.93
C GLU A 46 -13.17 4.87 5.11
N GLN A 47 -12.72 5.10 6.36
CA GLN A 47 -11.32 5.38 6.66
C GLN A 47 -10.41 4.20 6.28
N ALA A 48 -10.84 2.97 6.57
CA ALA A 48 -10.13 1.76 6.18
C ALA A 48 -9.92 1.67 4.67
N LEU A 49 -10.98 1.93 3.89
CA LEU A 49 -10.92 1.96 2.42
C LEU A 49 -9.96 3.03 1.91
N GLN A 50 -10.05 4.26 2.43
CA GLN A 50 -9.17 5.36 2.06
C GLN A 50 -7.69 5.02 2.25
N ILE A 51 -7.35 4.34 3.35
CA ILE A 51 -5.97 3.87 3.61
C ILE A 51 -5.53 2.84 2.58
N LEU A 52 -6.38 1.84 2.30
CA LEU A 52 -6.07 0.76 1.34
C LEU A 52 -5.92 1.31 -0.08
N ILE A 53 -6.78 2.24 -0.48
CA ILE A 53 -6.72 2.87 -1.82
C ILE A 53 -5.45 3.70 -1.96
N ASN A 54 -5.09 4.52 -0.97
CA ASN A 54 -3.81 5.25 -1.03
C ASN A 54 -2.62 4.29 -1.10
N ARG A 55 -2.74 3.09 -0.53
CA ARG A 55 -1.72 2.06 -0.73
C ARG A 55 -1.66 1.59 -2.18
N LEU A 56 -2.79 1.32 -2.82
CA LEU A 56 -2.86 0.96 -4.24
C LEU A 56 -2.29 2.08 -5.13
N LEU A 57 -2.69 3.34 -4.88
CA LEU A 57 -2.19 4.51 -5.61
C LEU A 57 -0.68 4.70 -5.47
N SER A 58 -0.09 4.38 -4.30
CA SER A 58 1.36 4.47 -4.13
C SER A 58 2.18 3.52 -5.01
N TYR A 59 1.52 2.55 -5.67
CA TYR A 59 2.14 1.65 -6.62
C TYR A 59 1.98 2.07 -8.09
N GLU A 60 1.08 3.00 -8.39
CA GLU A 60 0.97 3.54 -9.74
C GLU A 60 2.01 4.65 -9.95
N LEU A 61 2.98 4.38 -10.82
CA LEU A 61 4.10 5.28 -11.11
C LEU A 61 3.70 6.49 -11.98
N ASN A 62 2.52 6.47 -12.60
CA ASN A 62 2.03 7.55 -13.45
C ASN A 62 0.51 7.47 -13.63
N ASN A 63 -0.09 8.66 -13.72
CA ASN A 63 -1.31 9.05 -14.43
C ASN A 63 -2.42 9.60 -13.54
N SER A 64 -3.02 10.66 -14.08
CA SER A 64 -4.21 11.35 -13.57
C SER A 64 -5.22 10.39 -12.94
N LEU A 65 -5.57 10.68 -11.70
CA LEU A 65 -6.63 9.99 -10.98
C LEU A 65 -7.97 10.57 -11.45
N ASP A 66 -8.59 9.93 -12.43
CA ASP A 66 -9.98 10.21 -12.76
C ASP A 66 -10.93 9.48 -11.78
N GLU A 67 -12.18 9.93 -11.74
CA GLU A 67 -13.20 9.40 -10.83
C GLU A 67 -13.47 7.91 -11.06
N SER A 68 -13.46 7.48 -12.33
CA SER A 68 -13.73 6.09 -12.71
C SER A 68 -12.68 5.12 -12.16
N LYS A 69 -11.38 5.49 -12.23
CA LYS A 69 -10.29 4.73 -11.62
C LYS A 69 -10.42 4.72 -10.10
N LEU A 70 -10.75 5.85 -9.48
CA LEU A 70 -10.89 5.91 -8.03
C LEU A 70 -12.00 4.97 -7.53
N ILE A 71 -13.12 4.90 -8.25
CA ILE A 71 -14.23 3.98 -7.95
C ILE A 71 -13.80 2.53 -8.12
N LEU A 72 -13.01 2.21 -9.13
CA LEU A 72 -12.44 0.87 -9.28
C LEU A 72 -11.64 0.47 -8.04
N TYR A 73 -10.79 1.37 -7.53
CA TYR A 73 -10.02 1.12 -6.31
C TYR A 73 -10.87 0.99 -5.05
N TYR A 74 -11.93 1.80 -4.92
CA TYR A 74 -12.91 1.63 -3.86
C TYR A 74 -13.55 0.24 -3.88
N LYS A 75 -14.00 -0.21 -5.05
CA LYS A 75 -14.57 -1.56 -5.23
C LYS A 75 -13.55 -2.64 -4.91
N GLU A 76 -12.31 -2.52 -5.36
CA GLU A 76 -11.24 -3.50 -5.08
C GLU A 76 -10.87 -3.56 -3.59
N ALA A 77 -10.68 -2.42 -2.95
CA ALA A 77 -10.39 -2.34 -1.52
C ALA A 77 -11.54 -2.95 -0.69
N PHE A 78 -12.78 -2.66 -1.07
CA PHE A 78 -13.96 -3.21 -0.42
C PHE A 78 -14.10 -4.72 -0.60
N ARG A 79 -13.92 -5.24 -1.83
CA ARG A 79 -13.86 -6.68 -2.07
C ARG A 79 -12.79 -7.35 -1.23
N LYS A 80 -11.64 -6.69 -1.03
CA LYS A 80 -10.57 -7.22 -0.19
C LYS A 80 -10.97 -7.32 1.27
N ILE A 81 -11.59 -6.26 1.83
CA ILE A 81 -12.15 -6.27 3.19
C ILE A 81 -13.16 -7.42 3.34
N LYS A 82 -14.13 -7.52 2.43
CA LYS A 82 -15.15 -8.58 2.43
C LYS A 82 -14.55 -9.99 2.38
N SER A 83 -13.58 -10.21 1.48
CA SER A 83 -12.92 -11.53 1.34
C SER A 83 -12.15 -11.95 2.61
N GLU A 84 -11.60 -10.97 3.33
CA GLU A 84 -10.80 -11.22 4.52
C GLU A 84 -11.68 -11.32 5.77
N ALA A 85 -12.87 -10.72 5.77
CA ALA A 85 -13.91 -10.95 6.77
C ALA A 85 -14.49 -12.37 6.64
N LEU A 86 -14.58 -12.91 5.42
CA LEU A 86 -15.01 -14.30 5.14
C LEU A 86 -13.95 -15.37 5.47
N CYS A 87 -12.74 -14.99 5.87
CA CYS A 87 -11.63 -15.93 6.02
C CYS A 87 -11.75 -16.77 7.31
N SER A 88 -11.94 -18.09 7.18
CA SER A 88 -12.18 -19.00 8.31
C SER A 88 -11.02 -19.13 9.31
N ARG A 89 -9.76 -18.97 8.87
CA ARG A 89 -8.58 -19.19 9.74
C ARG A 89 -8.23 -17.99 10.61
N SER A 90 -8.48 -16.78 10.15
CA SER A 90 -8.13 -15.54 10.88
C SER A 90 -8.80 -14.34 10.20
N PRO A 91 -10.13 -14.17 10.42
CA PRO A 91 -10.87 -13.07 9.83
C PRO A 91 -10.35 -11.72 10.35
N ILE A 92 -10.52 -10.66 9.56
CA ILE A 92 -10.30 -9.29 10.07
C ILE A 92 -11.34 -8.99 11.13
N LYS A 93 -10.97 -8.31 12.22
CA LYS A 93 -11.89 -7.96 13.32
C LYS A 93 -12.75 -6.76 12.92
N ILE A 94 -14.07 -6.94 12.95
CA ILE A 94 -15.09 -5.95 12.63
C ILE A 94 -16.00 -5.83 13.83
N GLU A 95 -16.27 -4.61 14.25
CA GLU A 95 -17.08 -4.31 15.43
C GLU A 95 -18.17 -3.31 15.05
N VAL A 96 -19.34 -3.44 15.66
CA VAL A 96 -20.41 -2.46 15.57
C VAL A 96 -20.22 -1.44 16.68
N GLY A 97 -20.21 -0.13 16.41
CA GLY A 97 -20.13 0.91 17.45
C GLY A 97 -18.89 0.88 18.36
N ILE A 98 -18.93 1.65 19.45
CA ILE A 98 -17.77 1.89 20.34
C ILE A 98 -17.57 0.72 21.33
N PHE A 99 -18.64 0.00 21.68
CA PHE A 99 -18.67 -0.99 22.77
C PHE A 99 -19.24 -2.37 22.39
N SER A 100 -19.61 -2.61 21.13
CA SER A 100 -20.34 -3.83 20.77
C SER A 100 -19.41 -4.97 20.37
N TYR A 101 -19.90 -6.20 20.59
CA TYR A 101 -19.25 -7.44 20.20
C TYR A 101 -18.97 -7.52 18.69
N ILE A 102 -18.02 -8.39 18.35
CA ILE A 102 -17.66 -8.73 16.98
C ILE A 102 -18.82 -9.48 16.33
N ASP A 103 -19.56 -8.83 15.43
CA ASP A 103 -20.52 -9.53 14.56
C ASP A 103 -20.07 -9.49 13.10
N HIS A 104 -19.27 -10.49 12.74
CA HIS A 104 -18.81 -10.69 11.37
C HIS A 104 -19.95 -11.03 10.42
N GLN A 105 -20.99 -11.70 10.90
CA GLN A 105 -22.05 -12.20 10.05
C GLN A 105 -23.00 -11.06 9.66
N GLU A 106 -23.38 -10.22 10.63
CA GLU A 106 -24.18 -9.02 10.38
C GLU A 106 -23.48 -8.08 9.39
N PHE A 107 -22.16 -7.86 9.55
CA PHE A 107 -21.37 -7.10 8.59
C PHE A 107 -21.43 -7.70 7.18
N LEU A 108 -21.29 -9.02 7.05
CA LEU A 108 -21.27 -9.68 5.75
C LEU A 108 -22.64 -9.64 5.06
N GLU A 109 -23.71 -9.75 5.83
CA GLU A 109 -25.09 -9.60 5.36
C GLU A 109 -25.33 -8.17 4.85
N ASP A 110 -24.96 -7.15 5.61
CA ASP A 110 -25.05 -5.75 5.17
C ASP A 110 -24.16 -5.45 3.97
N ALA A 111 -22.93 -5.96 3.98
CA ALA A 111 -21.99 -5.84 2.85
C ALA A 111 -22.43 -6.65 1.62
N SER A 112 -23.43 -7.53 1.73
CA SER A 112 -24.03 -8.23 0.59
C SER A 112 -25.10 -7.39 -0.11
N LYS A 113 -25.69 -6.41 0.59
CA LYS A 113 -26.72 -5.50 0.05
C LYS A 113 -26.14 -4.46 -0.91
N ILE A 114 -24.84 -4.17 -0.79
CA ILE A 114 -24.14 -3.21 -1.66
C ILE A 114 -23.95 -3.82 -3.05
N ASN A 115 -24.62 -3.24 -4.05
CA ASN A 115 -24.46 -3.62 -5.45
C ASN A 115 -23.27 -2.88 -6.08
N LEU A 116 -22.09 -3.49 -6.02
CA LEU A 116 -20.86 -2.90 -6.56
C LEU A 116 -20.94 -2.63 -8.07
N ASP A 117 -21.74 -3.36 -8.84
CA ASP A 117 -21.84 -3.18 -10.29
C ASP A 117 -22.70 -1.96 -10.65
N ALA A 118 -23.61 -1.56 -9.77
CA ALA A 118 -24.45 -0.38 -9.95
C ALA A 118 -23.71 0.95 -9.70
N ILE A 119 -22.60 0.94 -8.95
CA ILE A 119 -21.86 2.15 -8.56
C ILE A 119 -21.02 2.67 -9.75
N LYS A 120 -21.33 3.87 -10.23
CA LYS A 120 -20.68 4.53 -11.38
C LYS A 120 -19.92 5.79 -11.03
N ASP A 121 -20.29 6.47 -9.96
CA ASP A 121 -19.68 7.71 -9.48
C ASP A 121 -19.40 7.67 -7.96
N LEU A 122 -18.63 8.62 -7.43
CA LEU A 122 -18.30 8.69 -5.99
C LEU A 122 -19.52 9.05 -5.15
N LYS A 123 -20.50 9.76 -5.70
CA LYS A 123 -21.72 10.12 -4.98
C LYS A 123 -22.58 8.87 -4.68
N GLN A 124 -22.69 7.97 -5.64
CA GLN A 124 -23.32 6.66 -5.47
C GLN A 124 -22.52 5.81 -4.48
N TRP A 125 -21.19 5.83 -4.57
CA TRP A 125 -20.33 5.16 -3.60
C TRP A 125 -20.62 5.62 -2.16
N ASP A 126 -20.61 6.94 -1.92
CA ASP A 126 -20.88 7.52 -0.60
C ASP A 126 -22.29 7.19 -0.11
N THR A 127 -23.26 7.04 -1.01
CA THR A 127 -24.64 6.69 -0.66
C THR A 127 -24.76 5.22 -0.24
N GLU A 128 -24.16 4.31 -1.00
CA GLU A 128 -24.17 2.87 -0.73
C GLU A 128 -23.36 2.53 0.54
N LEU A 129 -22.27 3.25 0.80
CA LEU A 129 -21.40 2.99 1.95
C LEU A 129 -22.06 3.28 3.29
N LYS A 130 -23.12 4.12 3.31
CA LYS A 130 -23.87 4.47 4.54
C LYS A 130 -24.41 3.28 5.29
N VAL A 131 -24.74 2.20 4.57
CA VAL A 131 -25.19 0.93 5.17
C VAL A 131 -24.14 0.39 6.16
N LEU A 132 -22.87 0.78 5.99
CA LEU A 132 -21.76 0.33 6.79
C LEU A 132 -21.22 1.34 7.81
N ASP A 133 -21.86 2.50 7.99
CA ASP A 133 -21.36 3.59 8.85
C ASP A 133 -21.19 3.17 10.32
N ARG A 134 -21.99 2.21 10.78
CA ARG A 134 -21.94 1.68 12.14
C ARG A 134 -20.77 0.73 12.41
N TYR A 135 -20.08 0.28 11.37
CA TYR A 135 -18.99 -0.69 11.51
C TYR A 135 -17.63 -0.02 11.60
N SER A 136 -16.76 -0.62 12.40
CA SER A 136 -15.37 -0.26 12.49
C SER A 136 -14.46 -1.48 12.37
N ILE A 137 -13.25 -1.26 11.85
CA ILE A 137 -12.20 -2.28 11.71
C ILE A 137 -11.03 -1.89 12.60
N HIS A 138 -10.49 -2.86 13.34
CA HIS A 138 -9.27 -2.66 14.11
C HIS A 138 -8.09 -2.30 13.21
N THR A 139 -7.31 -1.31 13.62
CA THR A 139 -6.11 -0.87 12.90
C THR A 139 -5.11 -2.01 12.69
N ARG A 140 -5.02 -2.97 13.62
CA ARG A 140 -4.20 -4.19 13.46
C ARG A 140 -4.64 -5.04 12.27
N SER A 141 -5.95 -5.16 12.03
CA SER A 141 -6.50 -5.86 10.87
C SER A 141 -6.20 -5.11 9.56
N ILE A 142 -6.29 -3.78 9.56
CA ILE A 142 -5.87 -2.97 8.40
C ILE A 142 -4.38 -3.12 8.11
N ASN A 143 -3.52 -3.10 9.13
CA ASN A 143 -2.08 -3.34 8.97
C ASN A 143 -1.78 -4.73 8.39
N LYS A 144 -2.52 -5.76 8.81
CA LYS A 144 -2.45 -7.10 8.23
C LYS A 144 -2.82 -7.09 6.75
N LEU A 145 -3.91 -6.41 6.36
CA LEU A 145 -4.32 -6.26 4.95
C LEU A 145 -3.26 -5.55 4.11
N LEU A 146 -2.72 -4.42 4.60
CA LEU A 146 -1.65 -3.68 3.94
C LEU A 146 -0.41 -4.55 3.72
N SER A 147 -0.03 -5.38 4.70
CA SER A 147 1.11 -6.30 4.58
C SER A 147 0.91 -7.38 3.50
N LYS A 148 -0.33 -7.85 3.32
CA LYS A 148 -0.72 -8.81 2.28
C LYS A 148 -0.72 -8.16 0.89
N MET A 149 -1.24 -6.94 0.78
CA MET A 149 -1.16 -6.16 -0.47
C MET A 149 0.30 -5.90 -0.87
N ASN A 150 1.16 -5.60 0.11
CA ASN A 150 2.60 -5.43 -0.10
C ASN A 150 3.32 -6.68 -0.62
N THR A 151 2.74 -7.87 -0.42
CA THR A 151 3.32 -9.14 -0.89
C THR A 151 2.75 -9.54 -2.23
N SER A 152 1.45 -9.36 -2.48
CA SER A 152 0.83 -9.65 -3.78
C SER A 152 1.32 -8.74 -4.91
N TYR A 153 1.51 -7.43 -4.67
CA TYR A 153 2.07 -6.51 -5.68
C TYR A 153 3.58 -6.63 -5.89
N LYS A 154 4.30 -7.39 -5.04
CA LYS A 154 5.69 -7.78 -5.33
C LYS A 154 5.78 -8.90 -6.36
N HIS A 155 4.65 -9.48 -6.76
CA HIS A 155 4.58 -10.59 -7.71
C HIS A 155 3.94 -10.24 -9.06
N THR A 156 3.53 -8.99 -9.30
CA THR A 156 3.12 -8.53 -10.65
C THR A 156 4.35 -8.31 -11.53
N SER A 157 4.62 -9.34 -12.34
CA SER A 157 5.32 -9.34 -13.64
C SER A 157 6.54 -8.43 -13.80
N VAL A 158 7.50 -8.52 -12.89
CA VAL A 158 8.88 -8.12 -13.24
C VAL A 158 9.41 -9.22 -14.16
N SER A 159 9.78 -8.87 -15.40
CA SER A 159 10.35 -9.86 -16.31
C SER A 159 11.58 -10.52 -15.66
N ALA A 160 11.88 -11.78 -16.01
CA ALA A 160 13.05 -12.46 -15.47
C ALA A 160 14.35 -11.66 -15.68
N ALA A 161 14.42 -10.92 -16.80
CA ALA A 161 15.51 -10.01 -17.13
C ALA A 161 15.61 -8.82 -16.16
N GLU A 162 14.51 -8.12 -15.90
CA GLU A 162 14.47 -6.99 -14.94
C GLU A 162 14.77 -7.46 -13.51
N LYS A 163 14.28 -8.64 -13.13
CA LYS A 163 14.60 -9.25 -11.83
C LYS A 163 16.11 -9.49 -11.73
N LYS A 164 16.72 -10.07 -12.76
CA LYS A 164 18.17 -10.32 -12.83
C LYS A 164 18.97 -9.02 -12.79
N GLN A 165 18.54 -7.99 -13.51
CA GLN A 165 19.19 -6.67 -13.51
C GLN A 165 19.09 -5.99 -12.14
N ARG A 166 17.92 -6.05 -11.49
CA ARG A 166 17.71 -5.53 -10.14
C ARG A 166 18.58 -6.25 -9.11
N VAL A 167 18.65 -7.58 -9.16
CA VAL A 167 19.55 -8.39 -8.32
C VAL A 167 20.99 -7.92 -8.46
N ARG A 168 21.45 -7.71 -9.70
CA ARG A 168 22.81 -7.25 -10.00
C ARG A 168 23.06 -5.85 -9.44
N LYS A 169 22.19 -4.88 -9.74
CA LYS A 169 22.28 -3.50 -9.22
C LYS A 169 22.31 -3.45 -7.69
N ALA A 170 21.45 -4.25 -7.04
CA ALA A 170 21.41 -4.32 -5.58
C ALA A 170 22.73 -4.87 -4.99
N GLY A 171 23.32 -5.88 -5.64
CA GLY A 171 24.63 -6.42 -5.25
C GLY A 171 25.75 -5.40 -5.43
N GLU A 172 25.85 -4.78 -6.61
CA GLU A 172 26.85 -3.75 -6.92
C GLU A 172 26.78 -2.56 -5.96
N LEU A 173 25.58 -2.08 -5.64
CA LEU A 173 25.36 -1.00 -4.68
C LEU A 173 25.79 -1.39 -3.26
N THR A 174 25.44 -2.61 -2.84
CA THR A 174 25.85 -3.14 -1.53
C THR A 174 27.37 -3.25 -1.45
N CYS A 175 28.04 -3.79 -2.48
CA CYS A 175 29.51 -3.80 -2.58
C CYS A 175 30.08 -2.39 -2.48
N LYS A 176 29.55 -1.44 -3.26
CA LYS A 176 30.05 -0.06 -3.28
C LYS A 176 29.96 0.62 -1.91
N ILE A 177 28.84 0.45 -1.22
CA ILE A 177 28.64 1.05 0.12
C ILE A 177 29.59 0.43 1.14
N LEU A 178 29.80 -0.89 1.07
CA LEU A 178 30.62 -1.63 2.03
C LEU A 178 32.12 -1.62 1.70
N ASN A 179 32.52 -1.33 0.45
CA ASN A 179 33.92 -1.06 0.10
C ASN A 179 34.45 0.21 0.80
N ASN A 180 33.57 1.06 1.33
CA ASN A 180 33.97 2.24 2.11
C ASN A 180 34.23 1.90 3.59
N LEU A 181 34.10 0.63 3.98
CA LEU A 181 34.40 0.13 5.32
C LEU A 181 35.61 -0.81 5.24
N SER A 182 36.43 -0.78 6.28
CA SER A 182 37.48 -1.77 6.51
C SER A 182 36.89 -3.15 6.84
N ASP A 183 37.68 -4.20 6.66
CA ASP A 183 37.25 -5.56 6.98
C ASP A 183 37.02 -5.78 8.48
N GLU A 184 37.65 -4.98 9.34
CA GLU A 184 37.36 -4.92 10.79
C GLU A 184 35.95 -4.38 11.04
N GLU A 185 35.61 -3.22 10.46
CA GLU A 185 34.29 -2.58 10.62
C GLU A 185 33.16 -3.46 10.09
N ILE A 186 33.38 -4.18 8.98
CA ILE A 186 32.41 -5.12 8.42
C ILE A 186 32.21 -6.33 9.35
N ARG A 187 33.30 -6.82 9.97
CA ARG A 187 33.24 -7.93 10.94
C ARG A 187 32.52 -7.50 12.22
N GLU A 188 32.77 -6.30 12.72
CA GLU A 188 32.06 -5.74 13.87
C GLU A 188 30.55 -5.63 13.59
N LEU A 189 30.16 -5.00 12.48
CA LEU A 189 28.76 -4.88 12.05
C LEU A 189 28.08 -6.22 11.78
N SER A 190 28.86 -7.29 11.59
CA SER A 190 28.35 -8.66 11.40
C SER A 190 28.21 -9.45 12.71
N ASN A 191 28.99 -9.12 13.74
CA ASN A 191 29.15 -9.91 14.97
C ASN A 191 28.38 -9.37 16.19
N VAL A 192 28.02 -8.08 16.23
CA VAL A 192 27.33 -7.50 17.40
C VAL A 192 25.87 -7.97 17.41
N GLY A 193 25.54 -8.91 18.30
CA GLY A 193 24.22 -9.22 18.92
C GLY A 193 22.96 -9.46 18.06
N ASN A 194 22.82 -8.79 16.93
CA ASN A 194 21.67 -8.80 16.02
C ASN A 194 22.05 -9.17 14.57
N GLY A 195 23.30 -9.60 14.34
CA GLY A 195 23.78 -10.09 13.05
C GLY A 195 23.55 -9.11 11.90
N LYS A 196 23.28 -9.65 10.70
CA LYS A 196 23.08 -8.95 9.40
C LYS A 196 22.08 -7.77 9.39
N ILE A 197 21.42 -7.48 10.51
CA ILE A 197 20.52 -6.34 10.71
C ILE A 197 21.28 -5.01 10.71
N GLU A 198 22.46 -4.92 11.33
CA GLU A 198 23.20 -3.65 11.42
C GLU A 198 23.80 -3.26 10.08
N LEU A 199 24.40 -4.21 9.36
CA LEU A 199 24.78 -4.05 7.95
C LEU A 199 23.61 -3.58 7.08
N ARG A 200 22.42 -4.17 7.28
CA ARG A 200 21.22 -3.75 6.55
C ARG A 200 20.83 -2.32 6.87
N ASN A 201 20.90 -1.93 8.14
CA ASN A 201 20.55 -0.59 8.57
C ASN A 201 21.57 0.44 8.05
N TYR A 202 22.85 0.08 7.99
CA TYR A 202 23.89 0.91 7.39
C TYR A 202 23.65 1.12 5.89
N VAL A 203 23.41 0.04 5.13
CA VAL A 203 23.09 0.20 3.70
C VAL A 203 21.80 1.01 3.50
N LYS A 204 20.80 0.79 4.34
CA LYS A 204 19.54 1.54 4.32
C LYS A 204 19.71 3.03 4.64
N SER A 205 20.69 3.41 5.46
CA SER A 205 20.94 4.83 5.78
C SER A 205 21.70 5.57 4.67
N LYS A 206 22.34 4.84 3.75
CA LYS A 206 23.12 5.40 2.63
C LYS A 206 22.32 5.57 1.34
N ILE A 207 21.07 5.12 1.29
CA ILE A 207 20.22 5.17 0.08
C ILE A 207 18.81 5.65 0.42
N SER A 208 18.07 6.14 -0.58
CA SER A 208 16.71 6.64 -0.34
C SER A 208 15.74 5.50 0.03
N PRO A 209 14.67 5.77 0.82
CA PRO A 209 13.65 4.77 1.12
C PRO A 209 13.00 4.15 -0.13
N LEU A 210 12.81 4.95 -1.19
CA LEU A 210 12.25 4.51 -2.45
C LEU A 210 13.20 3.54 -3.17
N GLU A 211 14.47 3.90 -3.30
CA GLU A 211 15.51 3.07 -3.91
C GLU A 211 15.71 1.75 -3.14
N TYR A 212 15.71 1.81 -1.80
CA TYR A 212 15.76 0.62 -0.96
C TYR A 212 14.58 -0.31 -1.24
N SER A 213 13.36 0.24 -1.30
CA SER A 213 12.16 -0.55 -1.56
C SER A 213 12.15 -1.20 -2.96
N ASN A 214 12.77 -0.53 -3.94
CA ASN A 214 12.89 -1.02 -5.31
C ASN A 214 13.92 -2.15 -5.43
N LEU A 215 15.06 -2.02 -4.75
CA LEU A 215 16.17 -3.00 -4.83
C LEU A 215 15.98 -4.20 -3.89
N PHE A 216 15.36 -4.00 -2.74
CA PHE A 216 15.14 -5.00 -1.69
C PHE A 216 13.65 -5.14 -1.32
N PRO A 217 12.79 -5.55 -2.26
CA PRO A 217 11.37 -5.70 -1.98
C PRO A 217 11.10 -6.81 -0.96
N GLY A 218 11.81 -7.94 -0.98
CA GLY A 218 11.61 -9.04 -0.05
C GLY A 218 12.27 -8.83 1.32
N LYS A 219 11.66 -9.38 2.38
CA LYS A 219 12.23 -9.35 3.75
C LYS A 219 13.63 -9.94 3.82
N ASN A 220 13.91 -10.95 2.98
CA ASN A 220 15.17 -11.69 2.94
C ASN A 220 16.10 -11.23 1.81
N ASP A 221 15.70 -10.24 0.99
CA ASP A 221 16.46 -9.87 -0.20
C ASP A 221 17.84 -9.35 0.17
N PHE A 222 17.93 -8.45 1.16
CA PHE A 222 19.22 -7.93 1.62
C PHE A 222 20.17 -9.05 2.06
N LYS A 223 19.68 -9.98 2.89
CA LYS A 223 20.46 -11.15 3.34
C LYS A 223 20.95 -11.98 2.16
N ASN A 224 20.07 -12.29 1.20
CA ASN A 224 20.41 -13.10 0.04
C ASN A 224 21.43 -12.42 -0.89
N ARG A 225 21.38 -11.08 -1.02
CA ARG A 225 22.37 -10.33 -1.81
C ARG A 225 23.70 -10.24 -1.08
N TRP A 226 23.68 -9.95 0.22
CA TRP A 226 24.87 -9.92 1.05
C TRP A 226 25.60 -11.28 1.06
N ASP A 227 24.87 -12.38 1.24
CA ASP A 227 25.46 -13.73 1.25
C ASP A 227 26.08 -14.11 -0.10
N LYS A 228 25.68 -13.45 -1.18
CA LYS A 228 26.30 -13.59 -2.49
C LYS A 228 27.55 -12.73 -2.60
N VAL A 229 27.46 -11.44 -2.25
CA VAL A 229 28.59 -10.49 -2.25
C VAL A 229 29.74 -10.97 -1.36
N ASN A 230 29.43 -11.45 -0.16
CA ASN A 230 30.43 -11.93 0.78
C ASN A 230 31.14 -13.20 0.28
N ARG A 231 30.41 -14.11 -0.39
CA ARG A 231 31.03 -15.26 -1.06
C ARG A 231 31.96 -14.86 -2.21
N GLU A 232 31.58 -13.85 -2.98
CA GLU A 232 32.40 -13.34 -4.09
C GLU A 232 33.66 -12.62 -3.55
N ARG A 233 33.55 -11.87 -2.45
CA ARG A 233 34.69 -11.22 -1.76
C ARG A 233 35.65 -12.21 -1.09
N CYS A 234 35.17 -13.28 -0.44
CA CYS A 234 36.04 -14.27 0.20
C CYS A 234 36.76 -15.20 -0.79
N ASN A 235 36.34 -15.21 -2.06
CA ASN A 235 36.93 -16.02 -3.13
C ASN A 235 37.79 -15.18 -4.10
N SER A 236 37.98 -13.89 -3.83
CA SER A 236 38.83 -12.96 -4.58
C SER A 236 40.08 -12.64 -3.78
#